data_AF-A0A6C8H3S1-F1
#
_entry.id   AF-A0A6C8H3S1-F1
#
_cell.length_a   1.000
_cell.length_b   1.000
_cell.length_c   1.000
_cell.angle_alpha   90.00
_cell.angle_beta   90.00
_cell.angle_gamma   90.00
#
_symmetry.space_group_name_H-M   'P 1'
#
loop_
_entity.id
_entity.type
_entity.pdbx_description
1 polymer ?
#
loop_
_entity_poly.entity_id
_entity_poly.type
_entity_poly.pdbx_seq_one_letter_code
_entity_poly.pdbx_strand_id
1 'polypeptide(L)'
;MPHETLLDNQGWFKKLARRFGPGHVVNTCFLIVMLFSTLLTWREVMILKDAYVASQRNHLGSVANVLDRQLQFNMDRLIFLRNGMHEALVAPLAFSALQSAVTQFEQRRVRHFWQLELDKRRTLPLYGVSDQFVARTTLLSRESRDLANELTATLELGYLARLARSSAMLTLETMYVSRSGFYLSTLPTAYGSDIVSRYYQYVTQPWFIEQSQRRNPQRGVRWFTSAQPYVADEQKKVTASLPLDHDNYWYGVLAMDIPVASLQRFLRDAAEKDIEGEYQLYDNHLRLLTDSAPEQQTANTLNDRERALLARK
;
A
#
# COMPACT_ATOMS: atom_id res chain seq x y z
N MET A 1 -53.77 65.77 21.60
CA MET A 1 -52.84 66.11 22.69
C MET A 1 -51.94 64.90 22.91
N PRO A 2 -50.67 64.94 22.45
CA PRO A 2 -49.84 63.76 22.24
C PRO A 2 -48.81 63.49 23.36
N HIS A 3 -48.44 62.21 23.47
CA HIS A 3 -47.17 61.60 23.87
C HIS A 3 -46.32 62.16 25.03
N GLU A 4 -46.31 61.44 26.15
CA GLU A 4 -45.19 61.43 27.11
C GLU A 4 -44.88 59.99 27.58
N THR A 5 -43.95 59.31 26.90
CA THR A 5 -43.28 58.08 27.40
C THR A 5 -41.80 58.07 27.04
N LEU A 6 -41.13 59.21 27.11
CA LEU A 6 -39.71 59.34 26.73
C LEU A 6 -38.90 60.24 27.68
N LEU A 7 -39.14 60.16 29.01
CA LEU A 7 -38.38 61.00 29.96
C LEU A 7 -37.83 60.29 31.21
N ASP A 8 -38.13 59.02 31.46
CA ASP A 8 -37.65 58.36 32.70
C ASP A 8 -36.28 57.66 32.56
N ASN A 9 -35.85 57.35 31.33
CA ASN A 9 -34.57 56.65 31.13
C ASN A 9 -33.35 57.60 31.28
N GLN A 10 -33.49 58.91 31.07
CA GLN A 10 -32.37 59.87 31.17
C GLN A 10 -31.93 60.19 32.60
N GLY A 11 -32.83 60.05 33.59
CA GLY A 11 -32.56 60.40 34.99
C GLY A 11 -31.59 59.41 35.66
N TRP A 12 -31.67 58.13 35.31
CA TRP A 12 -30.80 57.08 35.85
C TRP A 12 -29.36 57.21 35.32
N PHE A 13 -29.19 57.48 34.01
CA PHE A 13 -27.86 57.74 33.43
C PHE A 13 -27.20 59.01 34.00
N LYS A 14 -27.97 60.08 34.26
CA LYS A 14 -27.45 61.30 34.89
C LYS A 14 -27.04 61.11 36.36
N LYS A 15 -27.74 60.23 37.11
CA LYS A 15 -27.36 59.87 38.49
C LYS A 15 -26.14 58.96 38.54
N LEU A 16 -25.95 58.07 37.54
CA LEU A 16 -24.72 57.30 37.39
C LEU A 16 -23.54 58.23 37.04
N ALA A 17 -23.71 59.13 36.09
CA ALA A 17 -22.66 60.04 35.63
C ALA A 17 -22.13 60.98 36.73
N ARG A 18 -22.92 61.28 37.76
CA ARG A 18 -22.52 62.18 38.86
C ARG A 18 -21.74 61.49 39.99
N ARG A 19 -21.71 60.15 40.02
CA ARG A 19 -21.00 59.36 41.05
C ARG A 19 -19.67 58.78 40.56
N PHE A 20 -19.43 58.82 39.27
CA PHE A 20 -18.18 58.43 38.63
C PHE A 20 -17.37 59.68 38.34
N GLY A 21 -16.39 60.00 39.20
CA GLY A 21 -15.39 61.01 38.87
C GLY A 21 -14.69 60.68 37.54
N PRO A 22 -14.13 61.66 36.82
CA PRO A 22 -13.57 61.47 35.48
C PRO A 22 -12.55 60.31 35.38
N GLY A 23 -11.82 60.02 36.47
CA GLY A 23 -10.90 58.88 36.53
C GLY A 23 -11.56 57.50 36.52
N HIS A 24 -12.76 57.32 37.10
CA HIS A 24 -13.46 56.03 37.08
C HIS A 24 -14.06 55.73 35.70
N VAL A 25 -14.55 56.74 34.98
CA VAL A 25 -15.05 56.56 33.61
C VAL A 25 -13.93 56.08 32.69
N VAL A 26 -12.72 56.64 32.83
CA VAL A 26 -11.53 56.21 32.07
C VAL A 26 -11.13 54.79 32.45
N ASN A 27 -11.10 54.45 33.74
CA ASN A 27 -10.72 53.11 34.19
C ASN A 27 -11.72 52.03 33.74
N THR A 28 -13.03 52.32 33.77
CA THR A 28 -14.07 51.41 33.26
C THR A 28 -13.99 51.25 31.75
N CYS A 29 -13.73 52.33 31.01
CA CYS A 29 -13.50 52.26 29.56
C CYS A 29 -12.27 51.39 29.24
N PHE A 30 -11.18 51.57 29.97
CA PHE A 30 -9.96 50.78 29.81
C PHE A 30 -10.20 49.29 30.10
N LEU A 31 -10.93 48.96 31.18
CA LEU A 31 -11.32 47.58 31.52
C LEU A 31 -12.15 46.93 30.42
N ILE A 32 -13.13 47.66 29.88
CA ILE A 32 -13.99 47.19 28.79
C ILE A 32 -13.12 46.94 27.54
N VAL A 33 -12.27 47.89 27.16
CA VAL A 33 -11.37 47.74 26.00
C VAL A 33 -10.40 46.58 26.18
N MET A 34 -9.84 46.41 27.37
CA MET A 34 -8.94 45.29 27.69
C MET A 34 -9.67 43.94 27.58
N LEU A 35 -10.91 43.85 28.07
CA LEU A 35 -11.71 42.63 28.02
C LEU A 35 -12.13 42.28 26.58
N PHE A 36 -12.56 43.27 25.79
CA PHE A 36 -12.85 43.07 24.37
C PHE A 36 -11.59 42.71 23.57
N SER A 37 -10.44 43.32 23.85
CA SER A 37 -9.17 42.96 23.21
C SER A 37 -8.76 41.52 23.51
N THR A 38 -8.90 41.06 24.76
CA THR A 38 -8.61 39.68 25.17
C THR A 38 -9.58 38.67 24.54
N LEU A 39 -10.86 39.01 24.42
CA LEU A 39 -11.85 38.17 23.75
C LEU A 39 -11.60 38.09 22.23
N LEU A 40 -11.18 39.19 21.61
CA LEU A 40 -10.84 39.23 20.19
C LEU A 40 -9.61 38.39 19.89
N THR A 41 -8.53 38.52 20.69
CA THR A 41 -7.32 37.69 20.51
C THR A 41 -7.60 36.22 20.78
N TRP A 42 -8.39 35.88 21.80
CA TRP A 42 -8.82 34.50 22.04
C TRP A 42 -9.61 33.90 20.87
N ARG A 43 -10.58 34.67 20.34
CA ARG A 43 -11.37 34.25 19.18
C ARG A 43 -10.50 34.04 17.96
N GLU A 44 -9.56 34.95 17.70
CA GLU A 44 -8.63 34.84 16.58
C GLU A 44 -7.74 33.60 16.71
N VAL A 45 -7.21 33.33 17.90
CA VAL A 45 -6.43 32.11 18.19
C VAL A 45 -7.27 30.84 18.00
N MET A 46 -8.52 30.83 18.47
CA MET A 46 -9.40 29.67 18.29
C MET A 46 -9.71 29.42 16.80
N ILE A 47 -9.99 30.49 16.04
CA ILE A 47 -10.23 30.40 14.59
C ILE A 47 -8.98 29.91 13.85
N LEU A 48 -7.78 30.39 14.23
CA LEU A 48 -6.52 29.91 13.66
C LEU A 48 -6.33 28.42 13.93
N LYS A 49 -6.61 27.97 15.17
CA LYS A 49 -6.52 26.56 15.53
C LYS A 49 -7.49 25.70 14.73
N ASP A 50 -8.74 26.13 14.61
CA ASP A 50 -9.75 25.40 13.85
C ASP A 50 -9.42 25.35 12.35
N ALA A 51 -8.94 26.47 11.79
CA ALA A 51 -8.47 26.54 10.41
C ALA A 51 -7.24 25.67 10.18
N TYR A 52 -6.30 25.64 11.13
CA TYR A 52 -5.12 24.78 11.10
C TYR A 52 -5.51 23.30 11.13
N VAL A 53 -6.37 22.88 12.07
CA VAL A 53 -6.86 21.49 12.16
C VAL A 53 -7.62 21.08 10.90
N ALA A 54 -8.45 21.98 10.35
CA ALA A 54 -9.15 21.73 9.09
C ALA A 54 -8.18 21.59 7.91
N SER A 55 -7.16 22.44 7.83
CA SER A 55 -6.12 22.38 6.79
C SER A 55 -5.34 21.07 6.88
N GLN A 56 -4.89 20.68 8.07
CA GLN A 56 -4.18 19.41 8.32
C GLN A 56 -5.03 18.20 7.93
N ARG A 57 -6.32 18.18 8.30
CA ARG A 57 -7.25 17.11 7.89
C ARG A 57 -7.45 17.05 6.39
N ASN A 58 -7.60 18.20 5.74
CA ASN A 58 -7.76 18.27 4.28
C ASN A 58 -6.50 17.80 3.57
N HIS A 59 -5.31 18.17 4.06
CA HIS A 59 -4.05 17.72 3.51
C HIS A 59 -3.86 16.20 3.70
N LEU A 60 -4.09 15.68 4.91
CA LEU A 60 -4.06 14.25 5.18
C LEU A 60 -5.03 13.48 4.29
N GLY A 61 -6.27 13.99 4.12
CA GLY A 61 -7.26 13.41 3.22
C GLY A 61 -6.81 13.40 1.76
N SER A 62 -6.14 14.45 1.30
CA SER A 62 -5.56 14.51 -0.04
C SER A 62 -4.45 13.47 -0.24
N VAL A 63 -3.52 13.35 0.72
CA VAL A 63 -2.42 12.38 0.68
C VAL A 63 -2.96 10.95 0.70
N ALA A 64 -3.93 10.66 1.58
CA ALA A 64 -4.62 9.38 1.63
C ALA A 64 -5.30 9.05 0.30
N ASN A 65 -6.01 10.01 -0.32
CA ASN A 65 -6.65 9.81 -1.62
C ASN A 65 -5.66 9.60 -2.77
N VAL A 66 -4.47 10.20 -2.73
CA VAL A 66 -3.42 9.95 -3.74
C VAL A 66 -2.81 8.56 -3.54
N LEU A 67 -2.51 8.19 -2.29
CA LEU A 67 -2.00 6.87 -1.96
C LEU A 67 -2.99 5.76 -2.35
N ASP A 68 -4.27 5.93 -2.01
CA ASP A 68 -5.34 4.99 -2.33
C ASP A 68 -5.48 4.80 -3.86
N ARG A 69 -5.51 5.90 -4.63
CA ARG A 69 -5.51 5.81 -6.10
C ARG A 69 -4.29 5.07 -6.66
N GLN A 70 -3.11 5.26 -6.07
CA GLN A 70 -1.92 4.53 -6.48
C GLN A 70 -2.01 3.03 -6.16
N LEU A 71 -2.54 2.67 -4.99
CA LEU A 71 -2.75 1.27 -4.59
C LEU A 71 -3.81 0.60 -5.46
N GLN A 72 -4.91 1.30 -5.78
CA GLN A 72 -5.93 0.83 -6.72
C GLN A 72 -5.34 0.59 -8.11
N PHE A 73 -4.57 1.55 -8.64
CA PHE A 73 -3.88 1.36 -9.92
C PHE A 73 -2.96 0.12 -9.93
N ASN A 74 -2.23 -0.11 -8.84
CA ASN A 74 -1.38 -1.29 -8.71
C ASN A 74 -2.19 -2.59 -8.66
N MET A 75 -3.35 -2.57 -7.98
CA MET A 75 -4.28 -3.70 -7.92
C MET A 75 -4.88 -4.00 -9.30
N ASP A 76 -5.34 -2.98 -10.02
CA ASP A 76 -5.88 -3.12 -11.37
C ASP A 76 -4.85 -3.72 -12.33
N ARG A 77 -3.59 -3.29 -12.20
CA ARG A 77 -2.47 -3.87 -12.95
C ARG A 77 -2.25 -5.34 -12.61
N LEU A 78 -2.29 -5.71 -11.32
CA LEU A 78 -2.12 -7.10 -10.90
C LEU A 78 -3.27 -7.98 -11.46
N ILE A 79 -4.50 -7.48 -11.41
CA ILE A 79 -5.68 -8.16 -11.98
C ILE A 79 -5.54 -8.27 -13.50
N PHE A 80 -5.15 -7.20 -14.19
CA PHE A 80 -4.90 -7.20 -15.64
C PHE A 80 -3.88 -8.26 -16.03
N LEU A 81 -2.75 -8.34 -15.32
CA LEU A 81 -1.71 -9.34 -15.59
C LEU A 81 -2.23 -10.77 -15.35
N ARG A 82 -3.01 -11.01 -14.30
CA ARG A 82 -3.63 -12.33 -14.09
C ARG A 82 -4.62 -12.68 -15.17
N ASN A 83 -5.47 -11.74 -15.57
CA ASN A 83 -6.46 -11.99 -16.60
C ASN A 83 -5.76 -12.29 -17.93
N GLY A 84 -4.72 -11.52 -18.30
CA GLY A 84 -3.90 -11.81 -19.48
C GLY A 84 -3.24 -13.18 -19.42
N MET A 85 -2.72 -13.58 -18.25
CA MET A 85 -2.17 -14.92 -18.06
C MET A 85 -3.24 -16.03 -18.14
N HIS A 86 -4.43 -15.79 -17.60
CA HIS A 86 -5.55 -16.73 -17.69
C HIS A 86 -5.99 -16.93 -19.14
N GLU A 87 -6.13 -15.85 -19.91
CA GLU A 87 -6.44 -15.95 -21.35
C GLU A 87 -5.35 -16.72 -22.11
N ALA A 88 -4.07 -16.46 -21.83
CA ALA A 88 -2.95 -17.20 -22.43
C ALA A 88 -2.91 -18.69 -22.01
N LEU A 89 -3.45 -19.03 -20.83
CA LEU A 89 -3.57 -20.42 -20.37
C LEU A 89 -4.66 -21.17 -21.15
N VAL A 90 -5.79 -20.51 -21.40
CA VAL A 90 -6.94 -21.08 -22.13
C VAL A 90 -6.68 -21.13 -23.64
N ALA A 91 -6.08 -20.08 -24.18
CA ALA A 91 -5.81 -19.92 -25.61
C ALA A 91 -4.33 -19.52 -25.85
N PRO A 92 -3.39 -20.45 -25.70
CA PRO A 92 -1.96 -20.16 -25.81
C PRO A 92 -1.57 -19.74 -27.23
N LEU A 93 -0.60 -18.82 -27.33
CA LEU A 93 -0.10 -18.38 -28.62
C LEU A 93 0.72 -19.49 -29.29
N ALA A 94 0.38 -19.81 -30.53
CA ALA A 94 1.01 -20.89 -31.30
C ALA A 94 2.35 -20.47 -31.96
N PHE A 95 3.26 -19.84 -31.19
CA PHE A 95 4.59 -19.48 -31.69
C PHE A 95 5.58 -20.63 -31.56
N SER A 96 6.43 -20.84 -32.58
CA SER A 96 7.49 -21.87 -32.56
C SER A 96 8.48 -21.69 -31.41
N ALA A 97 8.75 -20.45 -31.00
CA ALA A 97 9.63 -20.15 -29.86
C ALA A 97 9.06 -20.69 -28.53
N LEU A 98 7.74 -20.60 -28.34
CA LEU A 98 7.06 -21.13 -27.15
C LEU A 98 7.07 -22.66 -27.15
N GLN A 99 6.81 -23.29 -28.28
CA GLN A 99 6.90 -24.76 -28.43
C GLN A 99 8.32 -25.29 -28.16
N SER A 100 9.34 -24.56 -28.61
CA SER A 100 10.75 -24.87 -28.30
C SER A 100 11.03 -24.74 -26.80
N ALA A 101 10.46 -23.74 -26.12
CA ALA A 101 10.60 -23.59 -24.67
C ALA A 101 9.97 -24.75 -23.90
N VAL A 102 8.80 -25.26 -24.32
CA VAL A 102 8.19 -26.47 -23.74
C VAL A 102 9.10 -27.68 -23.92
N THR A 103 9.67 -27.85 -25.11
CA THR A 103 10.62 -28.95 -25.38
C THR A 103 11.87 -28.86 -24.49
N GLN A 104 12.42 -27.65 -24.34
CA GLN A 104 13.57 -27.41 -23.47
C GLN A 104 13.24 -27.62 -21.99
N PHE A 105 12.03 -27.29 -21.57
CA PHE A 105 11.53 -27.59 -20.23
C PHE A 105 11.56 -29.10 -19.96
N GLU A 106 10.97 -29.90 -20.87
CA GLU A 106 10.91 -31.36 -20.69
C GLU A 106 12.30 -32.01 -20.59
N GLN A 107 13.31 -31.46 -21.28
CA GLN A 107 14.68 -31.92 -21.18
C GLN A 107 15.39 -31.47 -19.88
N ARG A 108 14.99 -30.34 -19.31
CA ARG A 108 15.68 -29.71 -18.17
C ARG A 108 15.01 -29.96 -16.82
N ARG A 109 13.74 -30.39 -16.77
CA ARG A 109 12.95 -30.62 -15.55
C ARG A 109 13.56 -31.63 -14.56
N VAL A 110 14.45 -32.50 -15.02
CA VAL A 110 15.19 -33.47 -14.18
C VAL A 110 16.39 -32.83 -13.48
N ARG A 111 16.92 -31.71 -13.99
CA ARG A 111 18.04 -30.99 -13.39
C ARG A 111 17.63 -30.33 -12.08
N HIS A 112 18.58 -30.22 -11.14
CA HIS A 112 18.33 -29.64 -9.81
C HIS A 112 17.62 -28.27 -9.86
N PHE A 113 18.07 -27.42 -10.78
CA PHE A 113 17.43 -26.17 -11.18
C PHE A 113 17.58 -25.99 -12.70
N TRP A 114 16.75 -25.13 -13.26
CA TRP A 114 16.78 -24.78 -14.67
C TRP A 114 16.31 -23.35 -14.90
N GLN A 115 16.72 -22.78 -16.03
CA GLN A 115 16.26 -21.49 -16.53
C GLN A 115 15.86 -21.64 -17.99
N LEU A 116 14.80 -20.96 -18.38
CA LEU A 116 14.34 -20.81 -19.77
C LEU A 116 14.24 -19.33 -20.09
N GLU A 117 14.69 -18.95 -21.27
CA GLU A 117 14.68 -17.57 -21.72
C GLU A 117 14.44 -17.56 -23.23
N LEU A 118 13.47 -16.76 -23.69
CA LEU A 118 13.14 -16.65 -25.11
C LEU A 118 14.00 -15.57 -25.77
N ASP A 119 13.97 -14.35 -25.21
CA ASP A 119 14.74 -13.21 -25.68
C ASP A 119 15.20 -12.35 -24.49
N LYS A 120 16.52 -12.21 -24.33
CA LYS A 120 17.19 -11.42 -23.28
C LYS A 120 16.74 -9.97 -23.23
N ARG A 121 16.34 -9.39 -24.36
CA ARG A 121 15.97 -7.97 -24.50
C ARG A 121 14.48 -7.72 -24.31
N ARG A 122 13.63 -8.74 -24.47
CA ARG A 122 12.17 -8.56 -24.54
C ARG A 122 11.38 -9.40 -23.56
N THR A 123 11.96 -10.44 -22.98
CA THR A 123 11.26 -11.35 -22.06
C THR A 123 11.95 -11.40 -20.70
N LEU A 124 11.22 -11.87 -19.69
CA LEU A 124 11.82 -12.21 -18.40
C LEU A 124 12.19 -13.70 -18.41
N PRO A 125 13.35 -14.07 -17.84
CA PRO A 125 13.72 -15.47 -17.69
C PRO A 125 12.73 -16.18 -16.77
N LEU A 126 12.39 -17.41 -17.13
CA LEU A 126 11.64 -18.33 -16.30
C LEU A 126 12.63 -19.21 -15.54
N TYR A 127 12.43 -19.35 -14.24
CA TYR A 127 13.28 -20.16 -13.38
C TYR A 127 12.49 -21.31 -12.81
N GLY A 128 13.11 -22.46 -12.62
CA GLY A 128 12.42 -23.57 -12.01
C GLY A 128 13.32 -24.60 -11.34
N VAL A 129 12.65 -25.48 -10.61
CA VAL A 129 13.24 -26.52 -9.79
C VAL A 129 12.98 -27.89 -10.40
N SER A 130 13.74 -28.89 -9.97
CA SER A 130 13.61 -30.29 -10.41
C SER A 130 12.24 -30.91 -10.07
N ASP A 131 11.85 -31.95 -10.82
CA ASP A 131 10.68 -32.78 -10.49
C ASP A 131 10.78 -33.43 -9.11
N GLN A 132 11.98 -33.86 -8.74
CA GLN A 132 12.25 -34.41 -7.43
C GLN A 132 11.98 -33.39 -6.31
N PHE A 133 12.21 -32.10 -6.55
CA PHE A 133 11.90 -31.06 -5.57
C PHE A 133 10.38 -30.91 -5.40
N VAL A 134 9.65 -30.84 -6.51
CA VAL A 134 8.17 -30.68 -6.51
C VAL A 134 7.51 -31.85 -5.79
N ALA A 135 7.98 -33.08 -6.02
CA ALA A 135 7.41 -34.29 -5.42
C ALA A 135 7.59 -34.41 -3.89
N ARG A 136 8.39 -33.53 -3.24
CA ARG A 136 8.62 -33.58 -1.78
C ARG A 136 7.48 -33.02 -0.95
N THR A 137 6.51 -32.37 -1.58
CA THR A 137 5.45 -31.61 -0.89
C THR A 137 4.11 -31.90 -1.55
N THR A 138 3.04 -31.87 -0.76
CA THR A 138 1.67 -32.04 -1.25
C THR A 138 1.04 -30.73 -1.74
N LEU A 139 1.66 -29.59 -1.44
CA LEU A 139 1.22 -28.28 -1.93
C LEU A 139 1.54 -28.12 -3.42
N LEU A 140 2.66 -28.68 -3.85
CA LEU A 140 3.16 -28.58 -5.22
C LEU A 140 2.69 -29.78 -6.05
N SER A 141 2.54 -29.59 -7.36
CA SER A 141 2.20 -30.69 -8.27
C SER A 141 2.69 -30.36 -9.67
N ARG A 142 3.41 -31.30 -10.28
CA ARG A 142 3.79 -31.23 -11.71
C ARG A 142 2.76 -31.89 -12.61
N GLU A 143 1.80 -32.60 -12.04
CA GLU A 143 0.80 -33.38 -12.78
C GLU A 143 -0.41 -32.50 -13.11
N SER A 144 -0.18 -31.47 -13.94
CA SER A 144 -1.26 -30.68 -14.54
C SER A 144 -1.44 -31.07 -16.00
N ARG A 145 -2.70 -31.23 -16.43
CA ARG A 145 -3.05 -31.49 -17.83
C ARG A 145 -2.56 -30.36 -18.75
N ASP A 146 -2.58 -29.13 -18.22
CA ASP A 146 -2.25 -27.92 -18.96
C ASP A 146 -0.87 -27.38 -18.58
N LEU A 147 0.06 -28.23 -18.11
CA LEU A 147 1.41 -27.80 -17.72
C LEU A 147 2.13 -27.05 -18.85
N ALA A 148 2.01 -27.54 -20.09
CA ALA A 148 2.58 -26.88 -21.25
C ALA A 148 1.96 -25.50 -21.46
N ASN A 149 0.63 -25.38 -21.35
CA ASN A 149 -0.07 -24.11 -21.50
C ASN A 149 0.28 -23.15 -20.35
N GLU A 150 0.42 -23.64 -19.12
CA GLU A 150 0.87 -22.82 -17.98
C GLU A 150 2.26 -22.27 -18.22
N LEU A 151 3.18 -23.10 -18.73
CA LEU A 151 4.53 -22.68 -19.07
C LEU A 151 4.53 -21.59 -20.15
N THR A 152 3.77 -21.77 -21.23
CA THR A 152 3.67 -20.78 -22.31
C THR A 152 2.99 -19.50 -21.84
N ALA A 153 1.88 -19.61 -21.10
CA ALA A 153 1.19 -18.47 -20.50
C ALA A 153 2.08 -17.67 -19.55
N THR A 154 2.96 -18.35 -18.81
CA THR A 154 3.92 -17.68 -17.93
C THR A 154 4.98 -16.93 -18.74
N LEU A 155 5.46 -17.49 -19.85
CA LEU A 155 6.40 -16.80 -20.73
C LEU A 155 5.76 -15.56 -21.40
N GLU A 156 4.50 -15.67 -21.81
CA GLU A 156 3.71 -14.55 -22.33
C GLU A 156 3.49 -13.47 -21.27
N LEU A 157 3.14 -13.86 -20.03
CA LEU A 157 3.08 -12.95 -18.90
C LEU A 157 4.42 -12.24 -18.70
N GLY A 158 5.54 -12.94 -18.87
CA GLY A 158 6.89 -12.36 -18.78
C GLY A 158 7.11 -11.20 -19.73
N TYR A 159 6.56 -11.28 -20.94
CA TYR A 159 6.57 -10.18 -21.91
C TYR A 159 5.70 -9.01 -21.44
N LEU A 160 4.46 -9.28 -21.02
CA LEU A 160 3.53 -8.25 -20.52
C LEU A 160 4.08 -7.54 -19.27
N ALA A 161 4.63 -8.29 -18.31
CA ALA A 161 5.19 -7.74 -17.08
C ALA A 161 6.40 -6.84 -17.35
N ARG A 162 7.23 -7.19 -18.35
CA ARG A 162 8.37 -6.37 -18.78
C ARG A 162 7.91 -5.08 -19.46
N LEU A 163 6.87 -5.14 -20.28
CA LEU A 163 6.27 -3.95 -20.91
C LEU A 163 5.58 -3.04 -19.89
N ALA A 164 4.84 -3.63 -18.95
CA ALA A 164 4.10 -2.91 -17.93
C ALA A 164 5.03 -2.20 -16.92
N ARG A 165 6.35 -2.44 -16.95
CA ARG A 165 7.34 -1.89 -16.01
C ARG A 165 7.52 -0.35 -16.08
N SER A 166 6.66 0.37 -16.81
CA SER A 166 6.67 1.83 -16.90
C SER A 166 6.31 2.53 -15.58
N SER A 167 6.68 3.82 -15.51
CA SER A 167 6.76 4.75 -14.37
C SER A 167 5.57 4.77 -13.40
N ALA A 168 5.47 3.77 -12.53
CA ALA A 168 4.68 3.90 -11.31
C ALA A 168 5.48 4.73 -10.28
N MET A 169 4.79 5.56 -9.49
CA MET A 169 5.42 6.35 -8.42
C MET A 169 6.02 5.46 -7.33
N LEU A 170 5.47 4.26 -7.15
CA LEU A 170 6.03 3.21 -6.29
C LEU A 170 6.82 2.20 -7.13
N THR A 171 7.99 1.82 -6.67
CA THR A 171 8.72 0.67 -7.23
C THR A 171 7.90 -0.59 -6.96
N LEU A 172 7.59 -1.36 -8.00
CA LEU A 172 6.80 -2.58 -7.90
C LEU A 172 7.60 -3.75 -8.45
N GLU A 173 7.72 -4.80 -7.65
CA GLU A 173 8.24 -6.07 -8.11
C GLU A 173 7.06 -7.00 -8.35
N THR A 174 6.95 -7.58 -9.53
CA THR A 174 5.87 -8.52 -9.87
C THR A 174 6.47 -9.91 -10.05
N MET A 175 5.80 -10.91 -9.50
CA MET A 175 6.19 -12.31 -9.65
C MET A 175 4.98 -13.21 -9.85
N TYR A 176 5.15 -14.23 -10.69
CA TYR A 176 4.26 -15.38 -10.76
C TYR A 176 4.99 -16.60 -10.22
N VAL A 177 4.34 -17.35 -9.35
CA VAL A 177 4.88 -18.58 -8.78
C VAL A 177 3.91 -19.71 -9.03
N SER A 178 4.38 -20.71 -9.76
CA SER A 178 3.63 -21.91 -10.10
C SER A 178 3.78 -22.98 -9.02
N ARG A 179 2.69 -23.70 -8.73
CA ARG A 179 2.72 -24.96 -7.98
C ARG A 179 3.42 -26.08 -8.75
N SER A 180 3.52 -25.93 -10.06
CA SER A 180 4.26 -26.79 -10.98
C SER A 180 5.75 -26.52 -10.95
N GLY A 181 6.34 -25.94 -9.90
CA GLY A 181 7.80 -25.93 -9.70
C GLY A 181 8.59 -24.90 -10.51
N PHE A 182 7.98 -23.77 -10.88
CA PHE A 182 8.68 -22.69 -11.56
C PHE A 182 8.12 -21.32 -11.18
N TYR A 183 8.86 -20.26 -11.49
CA TYR A 183 8.44 -18.90 -11.22
C TYR A 183 9.08 -17.92 -12.20
N LEU A 184 8.44 -16.76 -12.30
CA LEU A 184 8.89 -15.61 -13.05
C LEU A 184 8.90 -14.40 -12.12
N SER A 185 9.90 -13.54 -12.24
CA SER A 185 9.98 -12.31 -11.44
C SER A 185 10.60 -11.18 -12.24
N THR A 186 10.12 -9.96 -11.99
CA THR A 186 10.77 -8.74 -12.49
C THR A 186 12.07 -8.42 -11.75
N LEU A 187 12.26 -8.98 -10.55
CA LEU A 187 13.53 -8.93 -9.81
C LEU A 187 14.44 -10.06 -10.34
N PRO A 188 15.63 -9.74 -10.87
CA PRO A 188 16.56 -10.76 -11.35
C PRO A 188 16.89 -11.77 -10.25
N THR A 189 17.04 -13.04 -10.65
CA THR A 189 17.54 -14.09 -9.76
C THR A 189 18.91 -14.52 -10.28
N ALA A 190 19.90 -14.53 -9.38
CA ALA A 190 21.19 -15.11 -9.67
C ALA A 190 21.05 -16.61 -9.98
N TYR A 191 21.92 -17.10 -10.85
CA TYR A 191 21.88 -18.48 -11.31
C TYR A 191 22.44 -19.43 -10.25
N GLY A 192 21.98 -20.69 -10.22
CA GLY A 192 22.49 -21.71 -9.30
C GLY A 192 21.55 -22.01 -8.14
N SER A 193 22.11 -22.19 -6.95
CA SER A 193 21.37 -22.50 -5.71
C SER A 193 20.30 -21.47 -5.37
N ASP A 194 20.50 -20.22 -5.78
CA ASP A 194 19.60 -19.10 -5.49
C ASP A 194 18.22 -19.29 -6.15
N ILE A 195 18.15 -20.00 -7.27
CA ILE A 195 16.87 -20.35 -7.91
C ILE A 195 16.03 -21.24 -6.99
N VAL A 196 16.65 -22.27 -6.42
CA VAL A 196 15.97 -23.24 -5.55
C VAL A 196 15.58 -22.57 -4.24
N SER A 197 16.51 -21.84 -3.61
CA SER A 197 16.26 -21.09 -2.37
C SER A 197 15.13 -20.08 -2.53
N ARG A 198 15.14 -19.31 -3.63
CA ARG A 198 14.09 -18.32 -3.90
C ARG A 198 12.73 -18.96 -4.17
N TYR A 199 12.70 -20.04 -4.96
CA TYR A 199 11.44 -20.76 -5.17
C TYR A 199 10.88 -21.31 -3.86
N TYR A 200 11.73 -21.92 -3.02
CA TYR A 200 11.35 -22.39 -1.69
C TYR A 200 10.82 -21.27 -0.81
N GLN A 201 11.50 -20.11 -0.77
CA GLN A 201 11.03 -18.92 -0.06
C GLN A 201 9.64 -18.52 -0.56
N TYR A 202 9.41 -18.42 -1.86
CA TYR A 202 8.10 -18.03 -2.38
C TYR A 202 6.97 -18.98 -1.98
N VAL A 203 7.15 -20.30 -2.14
CA VAL A 203 6.08 -21.27 -1.86
C VAL A 203 5.82 -21.49 -0.37
N THR A 204 6.72 -21.01 0.51
CA THR A 204 6.56 -21.08 1.97
C THR A 204 5.99 -19.80 2.57
N GLN A 205 5.86 -18.72 1.80
CA GLN A 205 5.37 -17.45 2.30
C GLN A 205 3.83 -17.44 2.44
N PRO A 206 3.29 -16.68 3.42
CA PRO A 206 1.85 -16.59 3.63
C PRO A 206 1.10 -16.13 2.38
N TRP A 207 1.68 -15.19 1.63
CA TRP A 207 1.05 -14.65 0.41
C TRP A 207 0.85 -15.71 -0.68
N PHE A 208 1.55 -16.84 -0.62
CA PHE A 208 1.36 -17.99 -1.52
C PHE A 208 0.39 -19.02 -0.91
N ILE A 209 0.65 -19.45 0.33
CA ILE A 209 -0.11 -20.55 0.98
C ILE A 209 -1.57 -20.15 1.23
N GLU A 210 -1.79 -18.89 1.64
CA GLU A 210 -3.13 -18.35 1.91
C GLU A 210 -3.98 -18.18 0.65
N GLN A 211 -3.43 -18.43 -0.54
CA GLN A 211 -4.15 -18.37 -1.81
C GLN A 211 -4.74 -19.71 -2.26
N SER A 212 -4.52 -20.78 -1.48
CA SER A 212 -5.17 -22.06 -1.73
C SER A 212 -6.70 -21.95 -1.75
N GLN A 213 -7.36 -22.77 -2.58
CA GLN A 213 -8.83 -22.81 -2.72
C GLN A 213 -9.58 -22.81 -1.38
N ARG A 214 -9.08 -23.58 -0.40
CA ARG A 214 -9.67 -23.67 0.94
C ARG A 214 -9.53 -22.38 1.74
N ARG A 215 -8.39 -21.69 1.64
CA ARG A 215 -8.09 -20.50 2.43
C ARG A 215 -8.61 -19.23 1.78
N ASN A 216 -8.62 -19.14 0.45
CA ASN A 216 -9.18 -18.04 -0.33
C ASN A 216 -10.31 -18.50 -1.27
N PRO A 217 -11.50 -18.86 -0.75
CA PRO A 217 -12.60 -19.34 -1.59
C PRO A 217 -13.15 -18.27 -2.54
N GLN A 218 -13.06 -16.99 -2.16
CA GLN A 218 -13.55 -15.87 -2.97
C GLN A 218 -12.61 -15.53 -4.15
N ARG A 219 -11.42 -16.15 -4.20
CA ARG A 219 -10.36 -15.90 -5.21
C ARG A 219 -9.99 -14.42 -5.38
N GLY A 220 -10.22 -13.60 -4.34
CA GLY A 220 -9.93 -12.18 -4.34
C GLY A 220 -8.46 -11.87 -4.04
N VAL A 221 -8.07 -10.62 -4.27
CA VAL A 221 -6.75 -10.10 -3.89
C VAL A 221 -6.61 -10.11 -2.36
N ARG A 222 -5.43 -10.49 -1.86
CA ARG A 222 -5.09 -10.46 -0.43
C ARG A 222 -3.80 -9.68 -0.21
N TRP A 223 -3.75 -8.97 0.90
CA TRP A 223 -2.62 -8.14 1.29
C TRP A 223 -1.87 -8.78 2.46
N PHE A 224 -0.54 -8.75 2.38
CA PHE A 224 0.35 -9.32 3.36
C PHE A 224 1.45 -8.30 3.68
N THR A 225 1.87 -8.25 4.94
CA THR A 225 2.95 -7.39 5.39
C THR A 225 4.09 -8.29 5.85
N SER A 226 5.27 -8.16 5.23
CA SER A 226 6.43 -8.98 5.60
C SER A 226 6.95 -8.52 6.97
N ALA A 227 6.62 -9.26 8.01
CA ALA A 227 7.18 -9.09 9.35
C ALA A 227 8.28 -10.14 9.56
N GLN A 228 9.37 -10.09 8.79
CA GLN A 228 10.52 -10.96 9.02
C GLN A 228 11.62 -10.19 9.77
N PRO A 229 11.64 -10.26 11.12
CA PRO A 229 12.65 -9.62 11.95
C PRO A 229 14.02 -10.34 11.97
N TYR A 230 14.18 -11.46 11.26
CA TYR A 230 15.34 -12.35 11.39
C TYR A 230 16.36 -12.30 10.25
N VAL A 231 16.06 -11.62 9.14
CA VAL A 231 17.03 -11.42 8.04
C VAL A 231 17.34 -9.94 7.98
N ALA A 232 18.50 -9.55 8.50
CA ALA A 232 18.93 -8.15 8.65
C ALA A 232 19.00 -7.36 7.33
N ASP A 233 18.88 -8.03 6.18
CA ASP A 233 19.04 -7.46 4.84
C ASP A 233 17.77 -7.58 3.96
N GLU A 234 16.68 -8.19 4.46
CA GLU A 234 15.41 -8.20 3.73
C GLU A 234 14.62 -6.90 3.98
N GLN A 235 14.53 -6.08 2.94
CA GLN A 235 13.72 -4.86 2.97
C GLN A 235 12.26 -5.21 3.27
N LYS A 236 11.69 -4.55 4.30
CA LYS A 236 10.26 -4.68 4.60
C LYS A 236 9.44 -4.32 3.36
N LYS A 237 8.43 -5.14 3.07
CA LYS A 237 7.55 -4.99 1.90
C LYS A 237 6.11 -5.36 2.22
N VAL A 238 5.22 -4.78 1.44
CA VAL A 238 3.80 -5.11 1.40
C VAL A 238 3.54 -5.90 0.14
N THR A 239 3.00 -7.11 0.27
CA THR A 239 2.72 -8.00 -0.85
C THR A 239 1.22 -8.06 -1.10
N ALA A 240 0.78 -7.69 -2.29
CA ALA A 240 -0.55 -8.03 -2.80
C ALA A 240 -0.44 -9.32 -3.61
N SER A 241 -1.29 -10.30 -3.35
CA SER A 241 -1.30 -11.53 -4.13
C SER A 241 -2.70 -11.96 -4.53
N LEU A 242 -2.79 -12.70 -5.63
CA LEU A 242 -4.01 -13.29 -6.13
C LEU A 242 -3.72 -14.63 -6.83
N PRO A 243 -4.65 -15.59 -6.80
CA PRO A 243 -4.41 -16.89 -7.39
C PRO A 243 -4.72 -16.93 -8.89
N LEU A 244 -4.05 -17.84 -9.60
CA LEU A 244 -4.43 -18.24 -10.96
C LEU A 244 -5.14 -19.60 -10.91
N ASP A 245 -6.37 -19.63 -11.39
CA ASP A 245 -7.19 -20.84 -11.46
C ASP A 245 -7.81 -21.00 -12.85
N HIS A 246 -7.97 -22.26 -13.24
CA HIS A 246 -8.72 -22.65 -14.43
C HIS A 246 -9.18 -24.11 -14.26
N ASP A 247 -10.39 -24.43 -14.70
CA ASP A 247 -10.96 -25.79 -14.63
C ASP A 247 -10.84 -26.47 -13.26
N ASN A 248 -11.19 -25.73 -12.20
CA ASN A 248 -11.09 -26.15 -10.79
C ASN A 248 -9.66 -26.53 -10.33
N TYR A 249 -8.64 -26.23 -11.13
CA TYR A 249 -7.25 -26.39 -10.76
C TYR A 249 -6.63 -25.05 -10.37
N TRP A 250 -5.97 -25.02 -9.22
CA TRP A 250 -5.18 -23.89 -8.76
C TRP A 250 -3.75 -24.03 -9.30
N TYR A 251 -3.34 -23.19 -10.24
CA TYR A 251 -2.03 -23.29 -10.90
C TYR A 251 -0.91 -22.67 -10.07
N GLY A 252 -1.18 -21.49 -9.52
CA GLY A 252 -0.16 -20.71 -8.86
C GLY A 252 -0.70 -19.39 -8.35
N VAL A 253 0.22 -18.48 -8.06
CA VAL A 253 -0.09 -17.18 -7.46
C VAL A 253 0.69 -16.10 -8.18
N LEU A 254 -0.03 -15.06 -8.59
CA LEU A 254 0.56 -13.81 -9.03
C LEU A 254 0.62 -12.86 -7.83
N ALA A 255 1.77 -12.23 -7.63
CA ALA A 255 2.00 -11.33 -6.53
C ALA A 255 2.76 -10.08 -6.98
N MET A 256 2.60 -9.02 -6.20
CA MET A 256 3.29 -7.75 -6.36
C MET A 256 3.78 -7.26 -5.01
N ASP A 257 5.06 -6.99 -4.92
CA ASP A 257 5.72 -6.43 -3.75
C ASP A 257 5.88 -4.92 -3.90
N ILE A 258 5.49 -4.20 -2.84
CA ILE A 258 5.69 -2.78 -2.65
C ILE A 258 6.72 -2.62 -1.52
N PRO A 259 7.96 -2.17 -1.81
CA PRO A 259 8.93 -1.89 -0.77
C PRO A 259 8.40 -0.81 0.17
N VAL A 260 8.53 -1.04 1.48
CA VAL A 260 8.12 -0.05 2.49
C VAL A 260 8.91 1.26 2.32
N ALA A 261 10.17 1.17 1.87
CA ALA A 261 10.97 2.35 1.52
C ALA A 261 10.36 3.21 0.39
N SER A 262 9.57 2.61 -0.52
CA SER A 262 8.83 3.37 -1.55
C SER A 262 7.65 4.11 -0.95
N LEU A 263 6.92 3.47 -0.02
CA LEU A 263 5.83 4.11 0.72
C LEU A 263 6.36 5.23 1.61
N GLN A 264 7.51 5.02 2.26
CA GLN A 264 8.16 6.03 3.09
C GLN A 264 8.53 7.27 2.29
N ARG A 265 9.17 7.10 1.13
CA ARG A 265 9.52 8.20 0.23
C ARG A 265 8.27 8.96 -0.21
N PHE A 266 7.20 8.24 -0.57
CA PHE A 266 5.92 8.87 -0.90
C PHE A 266 5.37 9.74 0.24
N LEU A 267 5.41 9.25 1.49
CA LEU A 267 4.96 10.01 2.65
C LEU A 267 5.87 11.22 2.95
N ARG A 268 7.18 11.10 2.75
CA ARG A 268 8.13 12.21 2.89
C ARG A 268 7.90 13.30 1.86
N ASP A 269 7.76 12.94 0.59
CA ASP A 269 7.48 13.89 -0.50
C ASP A 269 6.13 14.62 -0.29
N ALA A 270 5.17 13.93 0.34
CA ALA A 270 3.90 14.52 0.74
C ALA A 270 4.04 15.42 1.97
N ALA A 271 4.92 15.07 2.92
CA ALA A 271 5.23 15.85 4.12
C ALA A 271 6.02 17.11 3.83
N GLU A 272 6.96 17.14 2.86
CA GLU A 272 7.73 18.35 2.54
C GLU A 272 6.86 19.54 2.08
N LYS A 273 5.61 19.27 1.68
CA LYS A 273 4.62 20.31 1.34
C LYS A 273 3.92 20.90 2.56
N ASP A 274 4.12 20.31 3.74
CA ASP A 274 3.55 20.71 5.02
C ASP A 274 4.66 20.94 6.05
N ILE A 275 4.70 22.13 6.64
CA ILE A 275 5.86 22.57 7.44
C ILE A 275 5.82 21.95 8.84
N GLU A 276 4.67 21.43 9.29
CA GLU A 276 4.49 20.87 10.64
C GLU A 276 3.50 19.68 10.64
N GLY A 277 4.00 18.44 10.52
CA GLY A 277 3.20 17.22 10.65
C GLY A 277 3.96 15.93 10.35
N GLU A 278 3.64 14.83 11.04
CA GLU A 278 4.16 13.48 10.77
C GLU A 278 3.06 12.61 10.16
N TYR A 279 3.29 12.08 8.96
CA TYR A 279 2.40 11.09 8.35
C TYR A 279 2.84 9.69 8.75
N GLN A 280 1.90 8.88 9.25
CA GLN A 280 2.14 7.50 9.63
C GLN A 280 1.17 6.58 8.89
N LEU A 281 1.69 5.48 8.35
CA LEU A 281 0.93 4.47 7.63
C LEU A 281 0.86 3.19 8.44
N TYR A 282 -0.35 2.70 8.67
CA TYR A 282 -0.63 1.49 9.45
C TYR A 282 -1.25 0.40 8.57
N ASP A 283 -1.02 -0.87 8.93
CA ASP A 283 -1.75 -1.99 8.34
C ASP A 283 -3.16 -2.15 8.96
N ASN A 284 -3.94 -3.09 8.44
CA ASN A 284 -5.28 -3.42 8.94
C ASN A 284 -5.31 -3.93 10.39
N HIS A 285 -4.16 -4.34 10.94
CA HIS A 285 -3.99 -4.73 12.33
C HIS A 285 -3.44 -3.59 13.19
N LEU A 286 -3.43 -2.35 12.67
CA LEU A 286 -2.89 -1.15 13.31
C LEU A 286 -1.41 -1.27 13.68
N ARG A 287 -0.64 -2.05 12.91
CA ARG A 287 0.82 -2.08 13.02
C ARG A 287 1.41 -1.04 12.10
N LEU A 288 2.32 -0.21 12.63
CA LEU A 288 3.00 0.81 11.87
C LEU A 288 3.83 0.15 10.76
N LEU A 289 3.58 0.54 9.51
CA LEU A 289 4.35 0.14 8.34
C LEU A 289 5.52 1.09 8.13
N THR A 290 5.25 2.39 8.10
CA THR A 290 6.26 3.45 7.90
C THR A 290 5.69 4.82 8.26
N ASP A 291 6.56 5.81 8.33
CA ASP A 291 6.27 7.19 8.68
C ASP A 291 7.09 8.17 7.81
N SER A 292 6.70 9.44 7.79
CA SER A 292 7.42 10.50 7.09
C SER A 292 8.61 11.05 7.89
N ALA A 293 8.87 10.59 9.11
CA ALA A 293 9.93 11.15 9.95
C ALA A 293 11.33 10.75 9.42
N PRO A 294 12.35 11.61 9.63
CA PRO A 294 13.74 11.22 9.40
C PRO A 294 14.15 10.12 10.39
N GLU A 295 14.97 9.15 9.95
CA GLU A 295 15.35 7.93 10.71
C GLU A 295 15.95 8.17 12.11
N GLN A 296 16.31 9.41 12.43
CA GLN A 296 16.90 9.82 13.70
C GLN A 296 15.87 10.29 14.74
N GLN A 297 14.60 10.46 14.36
CA GLN A 297 13.52 10.83 15.28
C GLN A 297 12.71 9.58 15.64
N THR A 298 12.51 9.34 16.93
CA THR A 298 11.61 8.29 17.40
C THR A 298 10.18 8.72 17.06
N ALA A 299 9.56 8.04 16.09
CA ALA A 299 8.17 8.27 15.71
C ALA A 299 7.27 8.24 16.96
N ASN A 300 6.39 9.22 17.11
CA ASN A 300 5.36 9.19 18.16
C ASN A 300 4.32 8.13 17.77
N THR A 301 4.57 6.88 18.11
CA THR A 301 3.68 5.77 17.76
C THR A 301 2.38 5.83 18.54
N LEU A 302 1.26 5.46 17.91
CA LEU A 302 -0.04 5.35 18.58
C LEU A 302 0.05 4.52 19.86
N ASN A 303 -0.39 5.12 20.98
CA ASN A 303 -0.50 4.44 22.27
C ASN A 303 -1.63 3.40 22.25
N ASP A 304 -1.58 2.40 23.14
CA ASP A 304 -2.57 1.29 23.18
C ASP A 304 -4.02 1.79 23.29
N ARG A 305 -4.22 2.89 24.01
CA ARG A 305 -5.54 3.54 24.15
C ARG A 305 -6.04 4.15 22.84
N GLU A 306 -5.17 4.71 22.03
CA GLU A 306 -5.51 5.31 20.74
C GLU A 306 -5.79 4.24 19.70
N ARG A 307 -5.01 3.15 19.71
CA ARG A 307 -5.30 1.95 18.89
C ARG A 307 -6.66 1.37 19.21
N ALA A 308 -7.03 1.26 20.49
CA ALA A 308 -8.33 0.76 20.92
C ALA A 308 -9.51 1.66 20.49
N LEU A 309 -9.30 2.98 20.40
CA LEU A 309 -10.31 3.91 19.91
C LEU A 309 -10.49 3.82 18.39
N LEU A 310 -9.41 3.64 17.64
CA LEU A 310 -9.45 3.49 16.18
C LEU A 310 -10.01 2.13 15.75
N ALA A 311 -9.73 1.05 16.49
CA ALA A 311 -10.27 -0.29 16.22
C ALA A 311 -11.79 -0.42 16.45
N ARG A 312 -12.44 0.57 17.07
CA ARG A 312 -13.90 0.62 17.32
C ARG A 312 -14.67 1.41 16.26
N LYS A 313 -13.98 2.06 15.32
CA LYS A 313 -14.58 2.77 14.18
C LYS A 313 -14.67 1.87 12.97
#